data_AF-A0AB37LZE4-F1
#
_entry.id   AF-A0AB37LZE4-F1
#
_cell.length_a   1.000
_cell.length_b   1.000
_cell.length_c   1.000
_cell.angle_alpha   90.00
_cell.angle_beta   90.00
_cell.angle_gamma   90.00
#
_symmetry.space_group_name_H-M   'P 1'
#
loop_
_entity.id
_entity.type
_entity.pdbx_description
1 polymer ?
#
loop_
_entity_poly.entity_id
_entity_poly.type
_entity_poly.pdbx_seq_one_letter_code
_entity_poly.pdbx_strand_id
1 'polypeptide(L)' 'MDNINKTPEQQIDKVVESLKALLLSQTRNQQEAEEIKRRLDSLGHEVKAVSAIINDRNIYKAAMHKILSQIR' A
#
# COMPACT_ATOMS: atom_id res chain seq x y z
N MET A 1 -19.34 -15.50 -0.29
CA MET A 1 -17.91 -15.76 -0.59
C MET A 1 -17.44 -14.67 -1.54
N ASP A 2 -16.86 -13.59 -1.03
CA ASP A 2 -16.33 -12.48 -1.85
C ASP A 2 -14.81 -12.62 -1.95
N ASN A 3 -14.34 -13.69 -2.60
CA ASN A 3 -12.93 -13.88 -2.90
C ASN A 3 -12.61 -13.26 -4.27
N ILE A 4 -13.02 -12.01 -4.47
CA ILE A 4 -12.52 -11.18 -5.56
C ILE A 4 -11.04 -10.95 -5.21
N ASN A 5 -10.13 -11.42 -6.06
CA ASN A 5 -8.70 -11.15 -5.98
C ASN A 5 -8.48 -9.62 -6.00
N LYS A 6 -8.57 -8.98 -4.83
CA LYS A 6 -8.32 -7.55 -4.67
C LYS A 6 -6.84 -7.34 -4.91
N THR A 7 -6.51 -6.49 -5.87
CA THR A 7 -5.09 -6.17 -6.14
C THR A 7 -4.47 -5.61 -4.85
N PRO A 8 -3.15 -5.77 -4.65
CA PRO A 8 -2.48 -5.23 -3.47
C PRO A 8 -2.82 -3.76 -3.21
N GLU A 9 -2.97 -2.96 -4.26
CA GLU A 9 -3.34 -1.55 -4.20
C GLU A 9 -4.76 -1.34 -3.63
N GLN A 10 -5.73 -2.18 -4.02
CA GLN A 10 -7.09 -2.13 -3.50
C GLN A 10 -7.18 -2.56 -2.02
N GLN A 11 -6.29 -3.44 -1.58
CA GLN A 11 -6.20 -3.81 -0.17
C GLN A 11 -5.60 -2.65 0.65
N ILE A 12 -4.56 -1.99 0.12
CA ILE A 12 -3.97 -0.79 0.73
C ILE A 12 -5.00 0.32 0.87
N ASP A 13 -5.81 0.58 -0.17
CA ASP A 13 -6.90 1.57 -0.10
C ASP A 13 -7.88 1.29 1.04
N LYS A 14 -8.32 0.04 1.19
CA LYS A 14 -9.23 -0.33 2.28
C LYS A 14 -8.63 -0.11 3.66
N VAL A 15 -7.34 -0.42 3.83
CA VAL A 15 -6.63 -0.21 5.09
C VAL A 15 -6.50 1.28 5.39
N VAL A 16 -6.13 2.09 4.40
CA VAL A 16 -6.03 3.56 4.54
C VAL A 16 -7.37 4.16 4.94
N GLU A 17 -8.46 3.78 4.29
CA GLU A 17 -9.80 4.27 4.63
C GLU A 17 -10.25 3.82 6.02
N SER A 18 -9.93 2.59 6.42
CA SER A 18 -10.22 2.09 7.78
C SER A 18 -9.45 2.87 8.85
N LEU A 19 -8.17 3.18 8.60
CA LEU A 19 -7.34 3.98 9.49
C LEU A 19 -7.84 5.43 9.58
N LYS A 20 -8.24 6.03 8.45
CA LYS A 20 -8.87 7.36 8.45
C LYS A 20 -10.12 7.37 9.32
N ALA A 21 -11.03 6.42 9.13
CA ALA A 21 -12.26 6.35 9.92
C ALA A 21 -11.97 6.21 11.42
N LEU A 22 -11.03 5.35 11.79
CA LEU A 22 -10.64 5.12 13.18
C LEU A 22 -10.02 6.38 13.81
N LEU A 23 -9.03 6.99 13.15
CA LEU A 23 -8.32 8.14 13.69
C LEU A 23 -9.18 9.41 13.70
N LEU A 24 -9.99 9.62 12.66
CA LEU A 24 -10.94 10.74 12.61
C LEU A 24 -12.01 10.65 13.70
N SER A 25 -12.45 9.44 14.06
CA SER A 25 -13.40 9.25 15.17
C SER A 25 -12.82 9.66 16.54
N GLN A 26 -11.49 9.65 16.67
CA GLN A 26 -10.78 10.03 17.90
C GLN A 26 -10.37 11.51 17.91
N THR A 27 -10.48 12.18 16.76
CA THR A 27 -10.00 13.55 16.60
C THR A 27 -11.08 14.55 17.00
N ARG A 28 -10.73 15.51 17.86
CA ARG A 28 -11.66 16.57 18.33
C ARG A 28 -11.58 17.87 17.54
N ASN A 29 -10.53 18.05 16.74
CA ASN A 29 -10.26 19.28 16.00
C ASN A 29 -10.22 19.03 14.49
N GLN A 30 -10.87 19.90 13.72
CA GLN A 30 -10.91 19.82 12.27
C GLN A 30 -9.52 19.96 11.63
N GLN A 31 -8.63 20.77 12.20
CA GLN A 31 -7.28 20.93 11.67
C GLN A 31 -6.43 19.66 11.84
N GLU A 32 -6.54 19.00 13.00
CA GLU A 32 -5.87 17.72 13.27
C GLU A 32 -6.43 16.61 12.38
N ALA A 33 -7.74 16.62 12.14
CA ALA A 33 -8.41 15.67 11.25
C ALA A 33 -7.92 15.79 9.80
N GLU A 34 -7.77 17.01 9.30
CA GLU A 34 -7.24 17.27 7.96
C GLU A 34 -5.76 16.87 7.83
N GLU A 35 -4.96 17.09 8.88
CA GLU A 35 -3.56 16.66 8.89
C GLU A 35 -3.44 15.13 8.90
N ILE A 36 -4.27 14.44 9.69
CA ILE A 36 -4.34 12.98 9.72
C ILE A 36 -4.72 12.42 8.35
N LYS A 37 -5.73 12.98 7.68
CA LYS A 37 -6.11 12.56 6.32
C LYS A 37 -4.94 12.69 5.35
N ARG A 38 -4.29 13.86 5.30
CA ARG A 38 -3.16 14.11 4.39
C ARG A 38 -2.01 13.14 4.63
N ARG A 39 -1.67 12.87 5.89
CA ARG A 39 -0.61 11.91 6.25
C ARG A 39 -0.97 10.49 5.80
N LEU A 40 -2.22 10.07 6.02
CA LEU A 40 -2.69 8.73 5.62
C LEU A 40 -2.80 8.57 4.10
N ASP A 41 -3.20 9.62 3.37
CA ASP A 41 -3.21 9.62 1.91
C ASP A 41 -1.79 9.52 1.33
N SER A 42 -0.83 10.28 1.90
CA SER A 42 0.58 10.18 1.52
C SER A 42 1.14 8.78 1.77
N LEU A 43 0.89 8.22 2.96
CA LEU A 43 1.31 6.88 3.32
C LEU A 43 0.70 5.82 2.40
N GLY A 44 -0.59 5.95 2.08
CA GLY A 44 -1.27 5.08 1.14
C GLY A 44 -0.62 5.10 -0.25
N HIS A 45 -0.23 6.28 -0.72
CA HIS A 45 0.46 6.43 -2.01
C HIS A 45 1.86 5.80 -2.00
N GLU A 46 2.65 6.02 -0.96
CA GLU A 46 3.98 5.43 -0.80
C GLU A 46 3.93 3.90 -0.73
N VAL A 47 3.01 3.35 0.05
CA VAL A 47 2.86 1.89 0.19
C VAL A 47 2.38 1.26 -1.12
N LYS A 48 1.50 1.94 -1.88
CA LYS A 48 1.15 1.49 -3.24
C LYS A 48 2.32 1.52 -4.19
N ALA A 49 3.16 2.55 -4.16
CA ALA A 49 4.35 2.64 -4.99
C ALA A 49 5.33 1.49 -4.67
N VAL A 50 5.56 1.20 -3.40
CA VAL A 50 6.38 0.05 -2.97
C VAL A 50 5.75 -1.27 -3.39
N SER A 51 4.44 -1.41 -3.23
CA SER A 51 3.71 -2.60 -3.67
C SER A 51 3.80 -2.80 -5.19
N ALA A 52 3.70 -1.73 -5.97
CA ALA A 52 3.86 -1.79 -7.41
C ALA A 52 5.28 -2.19 -7.81
N ILE A 53 6.32 -1.70 -7.11
CA ILE A 53 7.72 -2.10 -7.31
C ILE A 53 7.92 -3.60 -7.03
N ILE A 54 7.37 -4.10 -5.92
CA ILE A 54 7.50 -5.52 -5.53
C ILE A 54 6.69 -6.42 -6.47
N ASN A 55 5.49 -5.98 -6.86
CA ASN A 55 4.63 -6.68 -7.80
C ASN A 55 5.10 -6.53 -9.26
N ASP A 56 6.03 -5.62 -9.54
CA ASP A 56 6.64 -5.49 -10.85
C ASP A 56 7.40 -6.78 -11.15
N ARG A 57 6.79 -7.56 -12.03
CA ARG A 57 7.26 -8.88 -12.46
C ARG A 57 8.70 -8.80 -13.00
N ASN A 58 9.19 -7.61 -13.39
CA ASN A 58 10.58 -7.44 -13.83
C ASN A 58 11.59 -7.50 -12.69
N ILE A 59 11.29 -7.02 -11.48
CA ILE A 59 12.22 -7.15 -10.34
C ILE A 59 12.35 -8.61 -9.94
N TYR A 60 11.22 -9.32 -9.84
CA TYR A 60 11.23 -10.75 -9.54
C TYR A 60 11.95 -11.55 -10.64
N LYS A 61 11.67 -11.25 -11.92
CA LYS A 61 12.33 -11.89 -13.06
C LYS A 61 13.83 -11.59 -13.11
N ALA A 62 14.25 -10.37 -12.84
CA ALA A 62 15.65 -9.97 -12.80
C ALA A 62 16.41 -10.64 -11.64
N ALA A 63 15.78 -10.73 -10.46
CA ALA A 63 16.33 -11.43 -9.31
C ALA A 63 16.48 -12.94 -9.59
N MET A 64 15.45 -13.59 -10.13
CA MET A 64 15.50 -15.00 -10.52
C MET A 64 16.54 -15.27 -11.61
N HIS A 65 16.62 -14.40 -12.63
CA HIS A 65 17.64 -14.50 -13.67
C HIS A 65 19.06 -14.39 -13.10
N LYS A 66 19.29 -13.48 -12.14
CA LYS A 66 20.58 -13.33 -11.46
C LYS A 66 20.96 -14.56 -10.63
N ILE A 67 20.02 -15.12 -9.87
CA ILE A 67 20.22 -16.35 -9.08
C ILE A 67 20.55 -17.53 -10.01
N LEU A 68 19.78 -17.71 -11.09
CA LEU A 68 20.01 -18.77 -12.06
C LEU A 68 21.34 -18.59 -12.81
N SER A 69 21.75 -17.35 -13.08
CA SER A 69 23.05 -17.02 -13.69
C SER A 69 24.24 -17.29 -12.76
N GLN A 70 24.05 -17.35 -11.45
CA GLN A 70 25.11 -17.63 -10.47
C GLN A 70 25.26 -19.12 -10.13
N ILE A 71 24.27 -19.94 -10.50
CA ILE A 71 24.26 -21.40 -10.27
C ILE A 71 24.81 -22.16 -11.49
N ARG A 72 25.10 -21.48 -12.60
CA ARG A 72 25.73 -22.03 -13.80
C ARG A 72 27.24 -21.98 -13.71
#